data_AF-A0A1A8VGB7-F1
#
_entry.id   AF-A0A1A8VGB7-F1
#
_cell.length_a   1.000
_cell.length_b   1.000
_cell.length_c   1.000
_cell.angle_alpha   90.00
_cell.angle_beta   90.00
_cell.angle_gamma   90.00
#
_symmetry.space_group_name_H-M   'P 1'
#
loop_
_entity.id
_entity.type
_entity.pdbx_description
1 polymer ?
#
loop_
_entity_poly.entity_id
_entity_poly.type
_entity_poly.pdbx_seq_one_letter_code
_entity_poly.pdbx_strand_id
1 'polypeptide(L)'
;INNISANELTLLYFIFEVKQALRAVTGSLTLTADVWTSRATEAYLGVSCHFLSNDWNMKSFNLSIMRGEAHWYKYNDLDRRGFS
;
A
#
# COMPACT_ATOMS: atom_id res chain seq x y z
N ILE A 1 13.06 31.08 3.68
CA ILE A 1 11.90 30.28 3.23
C ILE A 1 12.47 28.96 2.73
N ASN A 2 12.05 27.85 3.34
CA ASN A 2 12.84 26.62 3.46
C ASN A 2 13.16 25.94 2.11
N ASN A 3 14.40 25.51 1.93
CA ASN A 3 14.82 24.65 0.82
C ASN A 3 14.27 23.24 1.04
N ILE A 4 13.05 22.99 0.56
CA ILE A 4 12.50 21.63 0.47
C ILE A 4 13.25 20.91 -0.66
N SER A 5 13.70 19.68 -0.40
CA SER A 5 14.39 18.88 -1.41
C SER A 5 13.46 18.49 -2.57
N ALA A 6 14.00 18.26 -3.76
CA ALA A 6 13.21 17.80 -4.91
C ALA A 6 12.44 16.49 -4.62
N ASN A 7 12.99 15.62 -3.78
CA ASN A 7 12.36 14.37 -3.37
C ASN A 7 11.14 14.62 -2.46
N GLU A 8 11.25 15.54 -1.50
CA GLU A 8 10.13 15.93 -0.64
C GLU A 8 9.02 16.61 -1.45
N LEU A 9 9.36 17.45 -2.43
CA LEU A 9 8.38 18.04 -3.35
C LEU A 9 7.68 16.96 -4.18
N THR A 10 8.42 15.97 -4.69
CA THR A 10 7.86 14.86 -5.46
C THR A 10 6.91 14.01 -4.62
N LEU A 11 7.28 13.71 -3.37
CA LEU A 11 6.42 12.99 -2.44
C LEU A 11 5.15 13.77 -2.10
N LEU A 12 5.28 15.08 -1.84
CA LEU A 12 4.13 15.93 -1.55
C LEU A 12 3.17 15.99 -2.73
N TYR A 13 3.70 16.12 -3.94
CA TYR A 13 2.92 16.13 -5.18
C TYR A 13 2.19 14.79 -5.38
N PHE A 14 2.88 13.66 -5.20
CA PHE A 14 2.27 12.34 -5.28
C PHE A 14 1.12 12.16 -4.28
N ILE A 15 1.33 12.53 -3.02
CA ILE A 15 0.29 12.46 -1.97
C ILE A 15 -0.91 13.33 -2.33
N PHE A 16 -0.67 14.52 -2.87
CA PHE A 16 -1.71 15.42 -3.33
C PHE A 16 -2.55 14.77 -4.45
N GLU A 17 -1.91 14.26 -5.50
CA GLU A 17 -2.57 13.60 -6.63
C GLU A 17 -3.41 12.40 -6.17
N VAL A 18 -2.87 11.52 -5.32
CA VAL A 18 -3.60 10.37 -4.79
C VAL A 18 -4.84 10.83 -4.00
N LYS A 19 -4.71 11.83 -3.12
CA LYS A 19 -5.85 12.35 -2.35
C LYS A 19 -6.93 12.94 -3.26
N GLN A 20 -6.54 13.66 -4.30
CA GLN A 20 -7.49 14.26 -5.24
C GLN A 20 -8.19 13.17 -6.07
N ALA A 21 -7.45 12.17 -6.55
CA ALA A 21 -8.01 11.03 -7.28
C ALA A 21 -9.01 10.25 -6.41
N LEU A 22 -8.67 9.98 -5.14
CA LEU A 22 -9.55 9.27 -4.20
C LEU A 22 -10.82 10.06 -3.85
N ARG A 23 -10.72 11.38 -3.72
CA ARG A 23 -11.89 12.26 -3.50
C ARG A 23 -12.85 12.31 -4.69
N ALA A 24 -12.33 12.09 -5.89
CA ALA A 24 -13.12 12.10 -7.13
C ALA A 24 -13.82 10.77 -7.41
N VAL A 25 -13.58 9.73 -6.60
CA VAL A 25 -14.25 8.43 -6.76
C VAL A 25 -15.73 8.58 -6.40
N THR A 26 -16.59 8.38 -7.40
CA THR A 26 -18.05 8.42 -7.25
C THR A 26 -18.68 7.04 -7.05
N GLY A 27 -17.93 5.98 -7.39
CA GLY A 27 -18.35 4.59 -7.27
C GLY A 27 -17.67 3.85 -6.12
N SER A 28 -17.54 2.53 -6.28
CA SER A 28 -16.83 1.69 -5.31
C SER A 28 -15.31 1.81 -5.46
N LEU A 29 -14.63 1.69 -4.32
CA LEU A 29 -13.19 1.53 -4.23
C LEU A 29 -12.89 0.21 -3.51
N THR A 30 -11.98 -0.56 -4.07
CA THR A 30 -11.52 -1.83 -3.49
C THR A 30 -10.13 -1.64 -2.90
N LEU A 31 -9.90 -2.23 -1.72
CA LEU A 31 -8.59 -2.36 -1.13
C LEU A 31 -8.11 -3.80 -1.31
N THR A 32 -6.85 -3.96 -1.71
CA THR A 32 -6.17 -5.26 -1.70
C THR A 32 -4.98 -5.18 -0.77
N ALA A 33 -4.71 -6.30 -0.11
CA ALA A 33 -3.58 -6.47 0.78
C ALA A 33 -2.79 -7.70 0.33
N ASP A 34 -1.52 -7.50 0.00
CA ASP A 34 -0.61 -8.54 -0.43
C ASP A 34 0.45 -8.76 0.64
N VAL A 35 0.63 -10.00 1.08
CA VAL A 35 1.70 -10.38 2.02
C VAL A 35 2.71 -11.22 1.27
N TRP A 36 3.99 -10.85 1.36
CA TRP A 36 5.08 -11.62 0.76
C TRP A 36 6.31 -11.65 1.64
N THR A 37 7.22 -12.59 1.37
CA THR A 37 8.54 -12.64 1.98
C THR A 37 9.57 -12.35 0.90
N SER A 38 10.48 -11.41 1.15
CA SER A 38 11.55 -11.06 0.21
C SER A 38 12.59 -12.18 0.13
N ARG A 39 13.46 -12.08 -0.88
CA ARG A 39 14.64 -12.96 -1.00
C ARG A 39 15.58 -12.86 0.20
N ALA A 40 15.57 -11.74 0.92
CA ALA A 40 16.33 -11.53 2.14
C ALA A 40 15.59 -12.03 3.39
N THR A 41 14.53 -12.83 3.23
CA THR A 41 13.71 -13.40 4.32
C THR A 41 12.95 -12.36 5.16
N GLU A 42 12.70 -11.18 4.59
CA GLU A 42 11.96 -10.11 5.26
C GLU A 42 10.49 -10.17 4.82
N ALA A 43 9.55 -10.26 5.77
CA ALA A 43 8.13 -10.18 5.49
C ALA A 43 7.70 -8.74 5.13
N TYR A 44 6.72 -8.61 4.25
CA TYR A 44 6.12 -7.34 3.84
C TYR A 44 4.61 -7.48 3.71
N LEU A 45 3.91 -6.39 4.01
CA LEU A 45 2.49 -6.18 3.75
C LEU A 45 2.36 -4.94 2.86
N GLY A 46 1.89 -5.14 1.64
CA GLY A 46 1.52 -4.07 0.73
C GLY A 46 0.01 -3.85 0.77
N VAL A 47 -0.42 -2.59 0.78
CA VAL A 47 -1.83 -2.23 0.65
C VAL A 47 -1.97 -1.34 -0.59
N SER A 48 -2.85 -1.74 -1.51
CA SER A 48 -3.21 -0.93 -2.66
C SER A 48 -4.72 -0.68 -2.71
N CYS A 49 -5.10 0.38 -3.41
CA CYS A 49 -6.49 0.62 -3.77
C CYS A 49 -6.69 0.60 -5.27
N HIS A 50 -7.90 0.19 -5.67
CA HIS A 50 -8.32 0.04 -7.05
C HIS A 50 -9.73 0.59 -7.23
N PHE A 51 -9.93 1.39 -8.27
CA PHE A 51 -11.25 1.93 -8.62
C PHE A 51 -11.32 2.23 -10.12
N LEU A 52 -12.53 2.39 -10.64
CA LEU A 52 -12.77 2.85 -12.01
C LEU A 52 -12.90 4.38 -12.01
N SER A 53 -12.17 5.06 -12.89
CA SER A 53 -12.38 6.48 -13.14
C SER A 53 -13.68 6.71 -13.93
N ASN A 54 -14.10 7.97 -14.04
CA ASN A 54 -15.29 8.34 -14.83
C ASN A 54 -15.17 7.92 -16.30
N ASP A 55 -13.95 7.88 -16.84
CA ASP A 55 -13.65 7.40 -18.19
C ASP A 55 -13.52 5.86 -18.27
N TRP A 56 -14.01 5.14 -17.26
CA TRP A 56 -13.99 3.67 -17.17
C TRP A 56 -12.57 3.05 -17.20
N ASN A 57 -11.55 3.82 -16.82
CA ASN A 57 -10.20 3.31 -16.70
C ASN A 57 -9.93 2.85 -15.27
N MET A 58 -9.35 1.66 -15.11
CA MET A 58 -8.89 1.20 -13.81
C MET A 58 -7.71 2.06 -13.34
N LYS A 59 -7.83 2.61 -12.13
CA LYS A 59 -6.76 3.31 -11.42
C LYS A 59 -6.34 2.45 -10.24
N SER A 60 -5.03 2.39 -10.03
CA SER A 60 -4.41 1.58 -8.97
C SER A 60 -3.34 2.42 -8.27
N PHE A 61 -3.40 2.52 -6.94
CA PHE A 61 -2.37 3.18 -6.14
C PHE A 61 -1.86 2.24 -5.06
N ASN A 62 -0.54 2.13 -4.94
CA ASN A 62 0.07 1.55 -3.75
C ASN A 62 0.02 2.60 -2.63
N LEU A 63 -0.75 2.33 -1.58
CA LEU A 63 -0.98 3.25 -0.48
C LEU A 63 0.09 3.09 0.61
N SER A 64 0.57 1.87 0.80
CA SER A 64 1.57 1.57 1.81
C SER A 64 2.31 0.27 1.50
N ILE A 65 3.59 0.24 1.82
CA ILE A 65 4.38 -0.97 1.97
C ILE A 65 4.96 -0.94 3.38
N MET A 66 4.58 -1.90 4.19
CA MET A 66 5.08 -2.07 5.55
C MET A 66 5.97 -3.30 5.59
N ARG A 67 7.16 -3.15 6.15
CA ARG A 67 8.01 -4.28 6.50
C ARG A 67 7.44 -4.92 7.77
N GLY A 68 7.23 -6.23 7.75
CA GLY A 68 6.84 -6.99 8.92
C GLY A 68 7.97 -6.99 9.96
N GLU A 69 7.62 -6.64 11.19
CA GLU A 69 8.52 -6.76 12.34
C GLU A 69 8.67 -8.20 12.83
N ALA A 70 9.68 -8.46 13.66
CA ALA A 70 9.98 -9.79 14.20
C ALA A 70 8.80 -10.46 14.95
N HIS A 71 7.85 -9.68 15.47
CA HIS A 71 6.72 -10.22 16.22
C HIS A 71 5.60 -10.79 15.32
N TRP A 72 5.53 -10.41 14.04
CA TRP A 72 4.56 -10.96 13.07
C TRP A 72 4.86 -12.42 12.70
N TYR A 73 6.10 -12.86 12.87
CA TYR A 73 6.47 -14.26 12.68
C TYR A 73 5.89 -15.16 13.78
N LYS A 74 5.68 -14.65 15.01
CA LYS A 74 5.08 -15.43 16.10
C LYS A 74 3.62 -15.80 15.84
N TYR A 75 2.87 -14.92 15.17
CA TYR A 75 1.48 -15.22 14.78
C TYR A 75 1.43 -16.28 13.66
N ASN A 76 2.30 -16.16 12.65
CA ASN A 76 2.37 -17.15 11.55
C ASN A 76 2.89 -18.54 12.00
N ASP A 77 3.74 -18.62 13.03
CA ASP A 77 4.19 -19.89 13.62
C ASP A 77 3.12 -20.60 14.47
N LEU A 78 2.07 -19.90 14.89
CA LEU A 78 0.93 -20.50 15.56
C LEU A 78 -0.04 -21.12 14.54
N ASP A 79 -0.26 -20.45 13.39
CA ASP A 79 -1.09 -20.99 12.31
C ASP A 79 -0.45 -22.20 11.62
N ARG A 80 0.88 -22.23 11.48
CA ARG A 80 1.60 -23.38 10.92
C ARG A 80 1.54 -24.65 11.77
N ARG A 81 1.29 -24.53 13.07
CA ARG A 81 1.16 -25.68 13.99
C ARG A 81 -0.29 -26.17 14.17
N GLY A 82 -1.26 -25.51 13.54
CA GLY A 82 -2.68 -25.84 13.63
C GLY A 82 -3.24 -26.71 12.49
N PHE A 83 -2.41 -27.11 11.51
CA PHE A 83 -2.81 -27.93 10.35
C PHE A 83 -1.95 -29.20 10.19
N SER A 84 -1.47 -29.77 11.29
CA SER A 84 -0.87 -31.12 11.30
C SER A 84 -1.76 -32.11 12.04
#